data_AF-A0A524IAX6-F1
#
_entry.id   AF-A0A524IAX6-F1
#
_cell.length_a   1.000
_cell.length_b   1.000
_cell.length_c   1.000
_cell.angle_alpha   90.00
_cell.angle_beta   90.00
_cell.angle_gamma   90.00
#
_symmetry.space_group_name_H-M   'P 1'
#
loop_
_entity.id
_entity.type
_entity.pdbx_description
1 polymer ?
#
loop_
_entity_poly.entity_id
_entity_poly.type
_entity_poly.pdbx_seq_one_letter_code
_entity_poly.pdbx_strand_id
1 'polypeptide(L)'
;MFDDVKIQSLIAELADWPGPSISSHKSAQQFFHKLSFLADIGVTAEDKGMKELVTAVIKHRNENGIPQLPVTIGEAYGGTGMETWAWALCDAPTVLYALSKIGFTDTLMDTA
;
A
#
# COMPACT_ATOMS: atom_id res chain seq x y z
N MET A 1 -14.78 -15.83 8.41
CA MET A 1 -14.56 -14.93 7.25
C MET A 1 -13.06 -14.74 7.01
N PHE A 2 -12.28 -14.37 8.01
CA PHE A 2 -10.83 -14.20 7.87
C PHE A 2 -10.04 -15.51 7.70
N ASP A 3 -10.60 -16.66 8.10
CA ASP A 3 -10.04 -17.99 7.79
C ASP A 3 -10.34 -18.48 6.36
N ASP A 4 -11.06 -17.70 5.54
CA ASP A 4 -11.31 -18.07 4.16
C ASP A 4 -9.98 -18.09 3.37
N VAL A 5 -9.74 -19.20 2.66
CA VAL A 5 -8.50 -19.43 1.92
C VAL A 5 -8.19 -18.32 0.90
N LYS A 6 -9.20 -17.68 0.33
CA LYS A 6 -9.01 -16.58 -0.63
C LYS A 6 -8.54 -15.31 0.07
N ILE A 7 -9.04 -15.02 1.26
CA ILE A 7 -8.61 -13.87 2.06
C ILE A 7 -7.17 -14.10 2.55
N GLN A 8 -6.87 -15.30 3.06
CA GLN A 8 -5.51 -15.67 3.46
C GLN A 8 -4.52 -15.59 2.27
N SER A 9 -4.94 -16.01 1.08
CA SER A 9 -4.13 -15.88 -0.13
C SER A 9 -3.88 -14.42 -0.52
N LEU A 10 -4.85 -13.52 -0.33
CA LEU A 10 -4.67 -12.09 -0.60
C LEU A 10 -3.67 -11.45 0.38
N ILE A 11 -3.76 -11.79 1.67
CA ILE A 11 -2.79 -11.32 2.68
C ILE A 11 -1.38 -11.84 2.35
N ALA A 12 -1.26 -13.13 2.00
CA ALA A 12 0.01 -13.73 1.62
C ALA A 12 0.59 -13.11 0.34
N GLU A 13 -0.24 -12.79 -0.65
CA GLU A 13 0.18 -12.09 -1.87
C GLU A 13 0.72 -10.69 -1.55
N LEU A 14 0.03 -9.94 -0.68
CA LEU A 14 0.44 -8.62 -0.27
C LEU A 14 1.77 -8.59 0.50
N ALA A 15 2.25 -9.73 1.01
CA ALA A 15 3.57 -9.82 1.65
C ALA A 15 4.72 -9.43 0.70
N ASP A 16 4.51 -9.47 -0.62
CA ASP A 16 5.43 -8.97 -1.64
C ASP A 16 5.17 -7.48 -1.99
N TRP A 17 4.78 -6.67 -0.99
CA TRP A 17 4.57 -5.24 -1.14
C TRP A 17 5.84 -4.56 -1.71
N PRO A 18 5.73 -3.64 -2.70
CA PRO A 18 4.54 -2.91 -3.17
C PRO A 18 3.74 -3.58 -4.29
N GLY A 19 4.11 -4.78 -4.70
CA GLY A 19 3.50 -5.48 -5.82
C GLY A 19 3.98 -4.99 -7.19
N PRO A 20 3.21 -5.22 -8.26
CA PRO A 20 3.67 -4.99 -9.63
C PRO A 20 3.90 -3.50 -9.90
N SER A 21 4.95 -3.19 -10.68
CA SER A 21 5.21 -1.82 -11.15
C SER A 21 3.95 -1.18 -11.73
N ILE A 22 3.72 0.08 -11.38
CA ILE A 22 2.54 0.85 -11.81
C ILE A 22 2.69 1.18 -13.29
N SER A 23 2.31 0.24 -14.15
CA SER A 23 2.21 0.42 -15.59
C SER A 23 0.87 1.06 -16.01
N SER A 24 -0.13 1.01 -15.12
CA SER A 24 -1.44 1.65 -15.29
C SER A 24 -2.13 1.84 -13.95
N HIS A 25 -2.52 3.08 -13.64
CA HIS A 25 -3.29 3.44 -12.45
C HIS A 25 -4.74 2.90 -12.45
N LYS A 26 -5.18 2.25 -13.53
CA LYS A 26 -6.49 1.59 -13.63
C LYS A 26 -6.44 0.09 -13.33
N SER A 27 -5.25 -0.47 -13.14
CA SER A 27 -5.10 -1.90 -12.96
C SER A 27 -5.59 -2.31 -11.56
N ALA A 28 -6.64 -3.11 -11.52
CA ALA A 28 -7.15 -3.72 -10.28
C ALA A 28 -6.13 -4.67 -9.61
N GLN A 29 -5.02 -5.00 -10.30
CA GLN A 29 -3.96 -5.83 -9.76
C GLN A 29 -3.03 -5.07 -8.80
N GLN A 30 -3.14 -3.75 -8.74
CA GLN A 30 -2.34 -2.94 -7.84
C GLN A 30 -2.64 -3.25 -6.37
N PHE A 31 -1.58 -3.46 -5.59
CA PHE A 31 -1.70 -3.99 -4.23
C PHE A 31 -2.39 -3.01 -3.27
N PHE A 32 -2.29 -1.70 -3.49
CA PHE A 32 -3.02 -0.72 -2.69
C PHE A 32 -4.55 -0.87 -2.77
N HIS A 33 -5.10 -1.34 -3.90
CA HIS A 33 -6.54 -1.67 -4.01
C HIS A 33 -6.91 -2.94 -3.23
N LYS A 34 -6.02 -3.93 -3.19
CA LYS A 34 -6.23 -5.16 -2.42
C LYS A 34 -6.16 -4.86 -0.92
N LEU A 35 -5.21 -4.03 -0.50
CA LEU A 35 -5.11 -3.57 0.88
C LEU A 35 -6.37 -2.82 1.32
N SER A 36 -6.89 -1.89 0.50
CA SER A 36 -8.16 -1.21 0.82
C SER A 36 -9.34 -2.18 0.89
N PHE A 37 -9.39 -3.16 -0.01
CA PHE A 37 -10.42 -4.21 0.05
C PHE A 37 -10.36 -5.01 1.35
N LEU A 38 -9.17 -5.45 1.77
CA LEU A 38 -9.00 -6.17 3.05
C LEU A 38 -9.49 -5.32 4.23
N ALA A 39 -9.16 -4.02 4.24
CA ALA A 39 -9.65 -3.09 5.25
C ALA A 39 -11.19 -2.94 5.21
N ASP A 40 -11.78 -2.89 4.02
CA ASP A 40 -13.23 -2.75 3.84
C ASP A 40 -14.02 -3.96 4.33
N ILE A 41 -13.43 -5.16 4.24
CA ILE A 41 -14.06 -6.39 4.71
C ILE A 41 -13.77 -6.71 6.19
N GLY A 42 -13.04 -5.84 6.88
CA GLY A 42 -12.82 -5.90 8.33
C GLY A 42 -11.53 -6.60 8.78
N VAL A 43 -10.56 -6.83 7.89
CA VAL A 43 -9.22 -7.26 8.31
C VAL A 43 -8.56 -6.13 9.09
N THR A 44 -7.84 -6.47 10.15
CA THR A 44 -7.18 -5.56 11.08
C THR A 44 -5.66 -5.75 11.07
N ALA A 45 -4.91 -4.80 11.60
CA ALA A 45 -3.46 -4.92 11.73
C ALA A 45 -3.00 -6.09 12.62
N GLU A 46 -3.88 -6.61 13.48
CA GLU A 46 -3.62 -7.73 14.40
C GLU A 46 -3.86 -9.10 13.75
N ASP A 47 -4.47 -9.16 12.57
CA ASP A 47 -4.68 -10.42 11.86
C ASP A 47 -3.35 -11.01 11.34
N LYS A 48 -3.30 -12.34 11.27
CA LYS A 48 -2.09 -13.07 10.87
C LYS A 48 -1.56 -12.59 9.52
N GLY A 49 -0.28 -12.21 9.47
CA GLY A 49 0.40 -11.74 8.26
C GLY A 49 0.25 -10.24 7.98
N MET A 50 -0.64 -9.54 8.69
CA MET A 50 -0.84 -8.10 8.50
C MET A 50 0.30 -7.28 9.09
N LYS A 51 0.94 -7.74 10.16
CA LYS A 51 2.06 -7.01 10.79
C LYS A 51 3.25 -6.85 9.85
N GLU A 52 3.63 -7.91 9.14
CA GLU A 52 4.72 -7.90 8.17
C GLU A 52 4.36 -7.00 6.97
N LEU A 53 3.13 -7.11 6.48
CA LEU A 53 2.60 -6.25 5.43
C LEU A 53 2.65 -4.76 5.81
N VAL A 54 2.07 -4.40 6.97
CA VAL A 54 2.07 -3.02 7.45
C VAL A 54 3.50 -2.50 7.58
N THR A 55 4.41 -3.30 8.12
CA THR A 55 5.84 -2.96 8.22
C THR A 55 6.45 -2.65 6.85
N ALA A 56 6.13 -3.46 5.82
CA ALA A 56 6.60 -3.23 4.46
C ALA A 56 6.01 -1.94 3.84
N VAL A 57 4.73 -1.69 4.05
CA VAL A 57 4.03 -0.48 3.58
C VAL A 57 4.66 0.78 4.17
N ILE A 58 4.85 0.83 5.48
CA ILE A 58 5.35 2.03 6.17
C ILE A 58 6.87 2.20 6.08
N LYS A 59 7.61 1.20 5.59
CA LYS A 59 9.07 1.27 5.42
C LYS A 59 9.48 2.40 4.46
N HIS A 60 8.68 2.63 3.42
CA HIS A 60 8.93 3.68 2.45
C HIS A 60 7.84 4.75 2.58
N ARG A 61 8.15 5.78 3.37
CA ARG A 61 7.29 6.94 3.58
C ARG A 61 8.12 8.23 3.52
N ASN A 62 7.48 9.34 3.17
CA ASN A 62 8.14 10.64 3.19
C ASN A 62 8.24 11.20 4.63
N GLU A 63 8.82 12.40 4.75
CA GLU A 63 9.00 13.11 6.03
C GLU A 63 7.70 13.40 6.79
N ASN A 64 6.56 13.45 6.08
CA ASN A 64 5.23 13.65 6.66
C ASN A 64 4.51 12.32 6.94
N GLY A 65 5.21 11.19 6.87
CA GLY A 65 4.63 9.87 7.13
C GLY A 65 3.75 9.30 6.01
N ILE A 66 3.67 9.95 4.84
CA ILE A 66 2.86 9.48 3.71
C ILE A 66 3.55 8.29 3.03
N PRO A 67 2.91 7.11 2.93
CA PRO A 67 3.45 5.96 2.22
C PRO A 67 3.73 6.25 0.75
N GLN A 68 4.83 5.70 0.24
CA GLN A 68 5.30 5.87 -1.13
C GLN A 68 5.34 4.52 -1.86
N LEU A 69 5.20 4.58 -3.18
CA LEU A 69 5.38 3.43 -4.07
C LEU A 69 6.53 3.69 -5.06
N PRO A 70 7.15 2.64 -5.63
CA PRO A 70 8.11 2.79 -6.69
C PRO A 70 7.44 3.34 -7.95
N VAL A 71 8.05 4.39 -8.50
CA VAL A 71 7.57 5.06 -9.71
C VAL A 71 8.75 5.31 -10.64
N THR A 72 8.55 4.98 -11.91
CA THR A 72 9.51 5.24 -12.97
C THR A 72 8.86 6.15 -14.00
N ILE A 73 9.25 7.42 -14.02
CA ILE A 73 8.75 8.40 -14.98
C ILE A 73 9.78 8.51 -16.10
N GLY A 74 9.38 8.19 -17.33
CA GLY A 74 10.27 8.25 -18.49
C GLY A 74 10.72 9.69 -18.80
N GLU A 75 11.92 9.84 -19.36
CA GLU A 75 12.50 11.14 -19.72
C GLU A 75 11.60 11.98 -20.63
N ALA A 76 10.85 11.33 -21.53
CA ALA A 76 9.88 11.98 -22.41
C ALA A 76 8.75 12.71 -21.66
N TYR A 77 8.51 12.38 -20.39
CA TYR A 77 7.51 13.00 -19.52
C TYR A 77 8.15 13.86 -18.42
N GLY A 78 9.43 14.21 -18.56
CA GLY A 78 10.17 15.03 -17.59
C GLY A 78 10.72 14.27 -16.39
N GLY A 79 10.72 12.94 -16.42
CA GLY A 79 11.33 12.11 -15.38
C GLY A 79 12.80 11.78 -15.67
N THR A 80 13.40 10.96 -14.80
CA THR A 80 14.80 10.50 -14.93
C THR A 80 14.93 9.16 -15.65
N GLY A 81 13.81 8.49 -15.97
CA GLY A 81 13.81 7.11 -16.44
C GLY A 81 14.25 6.08 -15.38
N MET A 82 14.62 6.53 -14.19
CA MET A 82 15.03 5.68 -13.07
C MET A 82 13.87 5.49 -12.09
N GLU A 83 13.89 4.37 -11.38
CA GLU A 83 12.96 4.12 -10.28
C GLU A 83 13.24 5.08 -9.11
N THR A 84 12.18 5.69 -8.60
CA THR A 84 12.19 6.56 -7.43
C THR A 84 11.00 6.23 -6.53
N TRP A 85 11.07 6.59 -5.25
CA TRP A 85 9.95 6.43 -4.33
C TRP A 85 9.19 7.75 -4.25
N ALA A 86 7.92 7.72 -4.66
CA ALA A 86 7.04 8.87 -4.62
C ALA A 86 5.60 8.42 -4.33
N TRP A 87 4.69 9.37 -4.20
CA TRP A 87 3.27 9.09 -4.03
C TRP A 87 2.46 9.80 -5.12
N ALA A 88 1.29 9.26 -5.41
CA ALA A 88 0.30 9.85 -6.30
C ALA A 88 -1.10 9.85 -5.64
N LEU A 89 -1.99 10.71 -6.14
CA LEU A 89 -3.35 10.84 -5.59
C LEU A 89 -4.19 9.55 -5.68
N CYS A 90 -3.82 8.62 -6.56
CA CYS A 90 -4.51 7.33 -6.68
C CYS A 90 -4.06 6.30 -5.64
N ASP A 91 -2.83 6.39 -5.13
CA ASP A 91 -2.26 5.38 -4.23
C ASP A 91 -2.24 5.85 -2.78
N ALA A 92 -1.56 6.95 -2.45
CA ALA A 92 -1.33 7.38 -1.08
C ALA A 92 -2.62 7.56 -0.27
N PRO A 93 -3.67 8.24 -0.78
CA PRO A 93 -4.93 8.34 -0.06
C PRO A 93 -5.57 6.97 0.20
N THR A 94 -5.47 6.05 -0.76
CA THR A 94 -6.01 4.68 -0.63
C THR A 94 -5.25 3.87 0.41
N VAL A 95 -3.92 3.98 0.44
CA VAL A 95 -3.07 3.30 1.42
C VAL A 95 -3.29 3.88 2.82
N LEU A 96 -3.30 5.20 2.97
CA LEU A 96 -3.58 5.87 4.25
C LEU A 96 -4.95 5.51 4.80
N TYR A 97 -5.98 5.55 3.94
CA TYR A 97 -7.32 5.09 4.28
C TYR A 97 -7.31 3.67 4.82
N ALA A 98 -6.64 2.75 4.11
CA ALA A 98 -6.60 1.36 4.50
C ALA A 98 -5.84 1.17 5.83
N LEU A 99 -4.68 1.80 6.01
CA LEU A 99 -3.90 1.77 7.26
C LEU A 99 -4.73 2.27 8.45
N SER A 100 -5.39 3.41 8.30
CA SER A 100 -6.28 3.95 9.33
C SER A 100 -7.43 2.98 9.65
N LYS A 101 -8.06 2.41 8.62
CA LYS A 101 -9.21 1.52 8.78
C LYS A 101 -8.87 0.16 9.40
N ILE A 102 -7.67 -0.39 9.13
CA ILE A 102 -7.19 -1.62 9.80
C ILE A 102 -6.72 -1.38 11.25
N GLY A 103 -6.77 -0.14 11.73
CA GLY A 103 -6.40 0.23 13.10
C GLY A 103 -4.89 0.48 13.30
N PHE A 104 -4.12 0.69 12.23
CA PHE A 104 -2.74 1.11 12.36
C PHE A 104 -2.65 2.57 12.82
N THR A 105 -1.76 2.84 13.78
CA THR A 105 -1.48 4.18 14.29
C THR A 105 0.00 4.47 14.16
N ASP A 106 0.34 5.69 13.76
CA ASP A 106 1.71 6.17 13.66
C ASP A 106 1.72 7.68 13.90
N THR A 107 2.55 8.11 14.84
CA THR A 107 2.70 9.52 15.21
C THR A 107 2.97 10.46 14.02
N LEU A 108 3.69 10.00 12.99
CA LEU A 108 3.94 10.81 11.80
C LEU A 108 2.71 10.93 10.91
N MET A 109 1.98 9.83 10.72
CA MET A 109 0.75 9.79 9.94
C MET A 109 -0.40 10.54 10.63
N ASP A 110 -0.53 10.39 11.95
CA ASP A 110 -1.64 10.90 12.74
C ASP A 110 -1.57 12.41 13.00
N THR A 111 -0.48 13.06 12.57
CA THR A 111 -0.25 14.52 12.70
C THR A 111 -0.13 15.25 11.36
N ALA A 112 -0.23 14.53 10.24
CA ALA A 112 -0.08 15.05 8.88
C ALA A 112 -1.29 15.84 8.36
#